data_AF-A0A955P318-F1
#
_entry.id   AF-A0A955P318-F1
#
_cell.length_a   1.000
_cell.length_b   1.000
_cell.length_c   1.000
_cell.angle_alpha   90.00
_cell.angle_beta   90.00
_cell.angle_gamma   90.00
#
_symmetry.space_group_name_H-M   'P 1'
#
loop_
_entity.id
_entity.type
_entity.pdbx_description
1 polymer ?
#
loop_
_entity_poly.entity_id
_entity_poly.type
_entity_poly.pdbx_seq_one_letter_code
_entity_poly.pdbx_strand_id
1 'polypeptide(L)'
;EDADLGDLNNKGQVVGYSMTQASTRLFGIGFTGRDDWYAKLVKWYYSHDPYVMNTRAIFWEKGRTYDLNDLIPSDSGWFLEVALDINDQGEIVGWGYNPDGEKRGFLLRPVGGGN
;
A
#
# COMPACT_ATOMS: atom_id res chain seq x y z
N GLU A 1 19.03 3.89 15.98
CA GLU A 1 18.49 2.81 15.13
C GLU A 1 17.83 3.50 13.96
N ASP A 2 18.50 3.47 12.82
CA ASP A 2 17.98 4.03 11.58
C ASP A 2 16.66 3.34 11.28
N ALA A 3 15.63 4.12 10.99
CA ALA A 3 14.41 3.57 10.45
C ALA A 3 14.80 2.92 9.13
N ASP A 4 14.88 1.59 9.09
CA ASP A 4 14.82 0.85 7.84
C ASP A 4 13.49 1.27 7.21
N LEU A 5 13.61 2.18 6.24
CA LEU A 5 12.55 2.59 5.35
C LEU A 5 12.31 1.39 4.43
N GLY A 6 11.70 0.32 4.96
CA GLY A 6 11.32 -0.88 4.19
C GLY A 6 10.38 -0.55 3.03
N ASP A 7 9.83 0.65 3.02
CA ASP A 7 9.16 1.23 1.89
C ASP A 7 10.08 1.57 0.70
N LEU A 8 11.40 1.33 0.73
CA LEU A 8 12.35 1.53 -0.38
C LEU A 8 13.35 0.35 -0.52
N ASN A 9 13.58 -0.12 -1.76
CA ASN A 9 14.63 -1.11 -2.05
C ASN A 9 15.83 -0.53 -2.86
N ASN A 10 16.91 -1.31 -3.01
CA ASN A 10 18.16 -0.88 -3.68
C ASN A 10 18.00 -0.64 -5.20
N LYS A 11 16.84 -0.95 -5.79
CA LYS A 11 16.50 -0.64 -7.19
C LYS A 11 15.86 0.73 -7.34
N GLY A 12 15.70 1.49 -6.25
CA GLY A 12 15.01 2.77 -6.24
C GLY A 12 13.50 2.62 -6.38
N GLN A 13 12.94 1.48 -5.96
CA GLN A 13 11.50 1.24 -5.96
C GLN A 13 10.93 1.54 -4.58
N VAL A 14 9.78 2.23 -4.54
CA VAL A 14 9.12 2.63 -3.29
C VAL A 14 7.71 2.06 -3.22
N VAL A 15 7.26 1.66 -2.03
CA VAL A 15 5.87 1.25 -1.78
C VAL A 15 5.17 2.14 -0.75
N GLY A 16 3.85 2.16 -0.78
CA GLY A 16 3.08 2.95 0.17
C GLY A 16 1.58 2.88 -0.09
N TYR A 17 0.89 3.96 0.22
CA TYR A 17 -0.55 4.10 0.02
C TYR A 17 -0.90 5.44 -0.62
N SER A 18 -2.07 5.48 -1.23
CA SER A 18 -2.68 6.73 -1.70
C SER A 18 -4.11 6.85 -1.21
N MET A 19 -4.53 8.05 -0.82
CA MET A 19 -5.88 8.35 -0.34
C MET A 19 -6.53 9.36 -1.29
N THR A 20 -7.81 9.18 -1.62
CA THR A 20 -8.57 10.19 -2.38
C THR A 20 -9.63 10.81 -1.48
N GLN A 21 -9.58 12.13 -1.29
CA GLN A 21 -10.61 12.90 -0.58
C GLN A 21 -11.01 14.11 -1.44
N ALA A 22 -12.31 14.28 -1.69
CA ALA A 22 -12.88 15.50 -2.30
C ALA A 22 -12.08 16.05 -3.51
N SER A 23 -11.69 15.16 -4.44
CA SER A 23 -10.90 15.44 -5.67
C SER A 23 -9.38 15.62 -5.49
N THR A 24 -8.85 15.46 -4.29
CA THR A 24 -7.40 15.46 -4.02
C THR A 24 -6.89 14.05 -3.75
N ARG A 25 -5.80 13.64 -4.41
CA ARG A 25 -5.09 12.39 -4.11
C ARG A 25 -3.83 12.69 -3.29
N LEU A 26 -3.78 12.15 -2.08
CA LEU A 26 -2.63 12.21 -1.18
C LEU A 26 -1.80 10.93 -1.32
N PHE A 27 -0.49 11.03 -1.19
CA PHE A 27 0.44 9.88 -1.20
C PHE A 27 1.20 9.85 0.12
N GLY A 28 1.31 8.66 0.72
CA GLY A 28 2.08 8.43 1.94
C GLY A 28 3.07 7.28 1.76
N ILE A 29 4.27 7.47 2.28
CA ILE A 29 5.33 6.45 2.38
C ILE A 29 5.45 6.06 3.86
N GLY A 30 5.43 4.76 4.13
CA GLY A 30 5.45 4.20 5.48
C GLY A 30 4.14 4.32 6.28
N PHE A 31 3.84 3.26 7.04
CA PHE A 31 3.09 3.37 8.29
C PHE A 31 4.10 3.10 9.40
N THR A 32 4.52 4.15 10.13
CA THR A 32 5.25 3.88 11.36
C THR A 32 4.21 3.31 12.32
N GLY A 33 4.28 2.02 12.64
CA GLY A 33 3.38 1.36 13.60
C GLY A 33 3.51 1.90 15.04
N ARG A 34 4.01 3.13 15.22
CA ARG A 34 4.00 3.84 16.50
C ARG A 34 2.69 4.60 16.62
N ASP A 35 2.20 4.77 17.84
CA ASP A 35 1.10 5.67 18.19
C ASP A 35 1.46 7.16 17.92
N ASP A 36 1.81 7.49 16.69
CA ASP A 36 2.07 8.83 16.24
C ASP A 36 0.74 9.59 16.03
N TRP A 37 0.87 10.91 15.91
CA TRP A 37 -0.28 11.80 15.75
C TRP A 37 -1.05 11.51 14.44
N TYR A 38 -0.40 10.89 13.45
CA TYR A 38 -0.99 10.54 12.17
C TYR A 38 -1.89 9.29 12.28
N ALA A 39 -1.44 8.24 12.96
CA ALA A 39 -2.26 7.07 13.28
C ALA A 39 -3.50 7.44 14.11
N LYS A 40 -3.39 8.43 15.00
CA LYS A 40 -4.51 8.95 15.79
C LYS A 40 -5.50 9.76 14.95
N LEU A 41 -5.01 10.60 14.04
CA LEU A 41 -5.84 11.35 13.09
C LEU A 41 -6.63 10.38 12.19
N VAL A 42 -5.95 9.37 11.65
CA VAL A 42 -6.52 8.35 10.78
C VAL A 42 -7.55 7.47 11.53
N LYS A 43 -7.28 7.07 12.78
CA LYS A 43 -8.28 6.36 13.63
C LYS A 43 -9.51 7.20 13.97
N TRP A 44 -9.32 8.49 14.28
CA TRP A 44 -10.44 9.41 14.51
C TRP A 44 -11.27 9.58 13.22
N TYR A 45 -10.60 9.67 12.08
CA TYR A 45 -11.24 9.78 10.77
C TYR A 45 -12.05 8.51 10.41
N TYR A 46 -11.48 7.31 10.59
CA TYR A 46 -12.17 6.02 10.40
C TYR A 46 -13.44 5.84 11.24
N SER A 47 -13.56 6.57 12.37
CA SER A 47 -14.68 6.44 13.30
C SER A 47 -15.78 7.49 13.12
N HIS A 48 -15.57 8.52 12.29
CA HIS A 48 -16.48 9.68 12.18
C HIS A 48 -16.94 10.00 10.75
N ASP A 49 -16.42 9.34 9.71
CA ASP A 49 -16.83 9.58 8.32
C ASP A 49 -17.08 8.25 7.56
N PRO A 50 -18.31 7.98 7.07
CA PRO A 50 -18.62 6.80 6.26
C PRO A 50 -18.11 6.90 4.81
N TYR A 51 -17.50 8.02 4.40
CA TYR A 51 -16.73 8.07 3.16
C TYR A 51 -15.42 7.31 3.39
N VAL A 52 -15.46 6.02 3.09
CA VAL A 52 -14.30 5.14 2.99
C VAL A 52 -13.20 5.90 2.23
N MET A 53 -12.15 6.33 2.93
CA MET A 53 -10.92 6.70 2.26
C MET A 53 -10.57 5.54 1.36
N ASN A 54 -10.60 5.75 0.04
CA ASN A 54 -10.20 4.73 -0.91
C ASN A 54 -8.68 4.67 -0.89
N THR A 55 -8.14 4.09 0.18
CA THR A 55 -6.73 3.80 0.34
C THR A 55 -6.37 2.67 -0.60
N ARG A 56 -5.48 2.96 -1.55
CA ARG A 56 -4.97 1.98 -2.50
C ARG A 56 -3.47 1.84 -2.35
N ALA A 57 -3.00 0.60 -2.30
CA ALA A 57 -1.59 0.28 -2.25
C ALA A 57 -0.91 0.76 -3.55
N ILE A 58 0.21 1.47 -3.40
CA ILE A 58 0.95 2.02 -4.53
C ILE A 58 2.36 1.46 -4.61
N PHE A 59 2.87 1.44 -5.83
CA PHE A 59 4.26 1.14 -6.17
C PHE A 59 4.79 2.28 -7.02
N TRP A 60 5.97 2.79 -6.70
CA TRP A 60 6.64 3.83 -7.46
C TRP A 60 7.94 3.31 -8.02
N GLU A 61 8.16 3.53 -9.31
CA GLU A 61 9.40 3.19 -9.99
C GLU A 61 9.70 4.23 -11.07
N LYS A 62 10.94 4.74 -11.11
CA LYS A 62 11.46 5.60 -12.18
C LYS A 62 10.57 6.81 -12.50
N GLY A 63 10.06 7.48 -11.47
CA GLY A 63 9.23 8.69 -11.65
C GLY A 63 7.75 8.41 -11.93
N ARG A 64 7.32 7.15 -11.94
CA ARG A 64 5.92 6.77 -12.19
C ARG A 64 5.34 6.01 -11.00
N THR A 65 4.14 6.40 -10.61
CA THR A 65 3.32 5.69 -9.61
C THR A 65 2.37 4.73 -10.31
N TYR A 66 2.25 3.53 -9.76
CA TYR A 66 1.35 2.47 -10.17
C TYR A 66 0.43 2.12 -9.00
N ASP A 67 -0.82 1.83 -9.30
CA ASP A 67 -1.75 1.24 -8.34
C ASP A 67 -1.52 -0.27 -8.34
N LEU A 68 -1.18 -0.87 -7.20
CA LEU A 68 -0.89 -2.30 -7.14
C LEU A 68 -2.12 -3.15 -7.47
N ASN A 69 -3.33 -2.63 -7.26
CA ASN A 69 -4.56 -3.30 -7.65
C ASN A 69 -4.72 -3.41 -9.16
N ASP A 70 -4.07 -2.54 -9.94
CA ASP A 70 -4.08 -2.62 -11.40
C ASP A 70 -3.01 -3.60 -11.92
N LEU A 71 -2.13 -4.11 -11.05
CA LEU A 71 -1.03 -5.03 -11.38
C LEU A 71 -1.27 -6.48 -10.95
N ILE A 72 -2.31 -6.73 -10.14
CA ILE A 72 -2.74 -8.10 -9.79
C ILE A 72 -3.79 -8.62 -10.78
N PRO A 73 -4.00 -9.95 -10.87
CA PRO A 73 -5.08 -10.50 -11.68
C PRO A 73 -6.44 -9.90 -11.30
N SER A 74 -7.20 -9.46 -12.31
CA SER A 74 -8.50 -8.81 -12.10
C SER A 74 -9.55 -9.74 -11.46
N ASP A 75 -9.35 -11.05 -11.57
CA ASP A 75 -10.19 -12.10 -10.98
C ASP A 75 -9.68 -12.58 -9.61
N SER A 76 -8.62 -11.98 -9.07
CA SER A 76 -8.08 -12.35 -7.75
C SER A 76 -9.07 -12.14 -6.61
N GLY A 77 -10.02 -11.21 -6.77
CA GLY A 77 -10.95 -10.77 -5.72
C GLY A 77 -10.28 -10.05 -4.55
N TRP A 78 -8.98 -9.78 -4.63
CA TRP A 78 -8.26 -9.03 -3.62
C TRP A 78 -8.35 -7.53 -3.87
N PHE A 79 -8.46 -6.77 -2.78
CA PHE A 79 -8.25 -5.33 -2.79
C PHE A 79 -7.09 -4.98 -1.86
N LEU A 80 -6.01 -4.45 -2.41
CA LEU A 80 -4.79 -4.07 -1.72
C LEU A 80 -4.92 -2.62 -1.21
N GLU A 81 -5.02 -2.50 0.11
CA GLU A 81 -5.27 -1.23 0.80
C GLU A 81 -3.97 -0.44 1.00
N VAL A 82 -2.91 -1.13 1.43
CA VAL A 82 -1.60 -0.56 1.71
C VAL A 82 -0.49 -1.56 1.39
N ALA A 83 0.59 -1.08 0.77
CA ALA A 83 1.87 -1.78 0.74
C ALA A 83 2.79 -1.18 1.81
N LEU A 84 3.39 -2.05 2.62
CA LEU A 84 4.16 -1.69 3.80
C LEU A 84 5.66 -1.79 3.60
N ASP A 85 6.11 -2.77 2.82
CA ASP A 85 7.53 -3.08 2.68
C ASP A 85 7.78 -3.74 1.30
N ILE A 86 8.96 -3.51 0.75
CA ILE A 86 9.45 -4.08 -0.50
C ILE A 86 10.92 -4.49 -0.37
N ASN A 87 11.24 -5.73 -0.75
CA ASN A 87 12.63 -6.19 -0.77
C ASN A 87 13.31 -6.02 -2.16
N ASP A 88 14.62 -6.29 -2.24
CA ASP A 88 15.40 -6.19 -3.49
C ASP A 88 14.95 -7.17 -4.58
N GLN A 89 14.21 -8.22 -4.23
CA GLN A 89 13.61 -9.13 -5.19
C GLN A 89 12.31 -8.57 -5.80
N GLY A 90 11.82 -7.44 -5.28
CA GLY A 90 10.56 -6.82 -5.68
C GLY A 90 9.34 -7.48 -5.04
N GLU A 91 9.54 -8.30 -4.01
CA GLU A 91 8.43 -8.85 -3.23
C GLU A 91 7.86 -7.76 -2.32
N ILE A 92 6.54 -7.64 -2.30
CA ILE A 92 5.83 -6.57 -1.58
C ILE A 92 4.88 -7.19 -0.56
N VAL A 93 4.92 -6.73 0.68
CA VAL A 93 3.96 -7.13 1.72
C VAL A 93 3.07 -5.97 2.14
N GLY A 94 1.89 -6.27 2.66
CA GLY A 94 0.95 -5.24 3.08
C GLY A 94 -0.37 -5.77 3.62
N TRP A 95 -1.34 -4.88 3.77
CA TRP A 95 -2.71 -5.20 4.19
C TRP A 95 -3.69 -4.98 3.05
N GLY A 96 -4.66 -5.87 2.94
CA GLY A 96 -5.75 -5.77 1.99
C GLY A 96 -6.96 -6.58 2.45
N TYR A 97 -7.97 -6.63 1.59
CA TYR A 97 -9.18 -7.41 1.79
C TYR A 97 -9.15 -8.59 0.82
N ASN A 98 -9.35 -9.80 1.34
CA ASN A 98 -9.46 -11.00 0.53
C ASN A 98 -10.85 -11.06 -0.17
N PRO A 99 -11.11 -12.06 -1.03
CA PRO A 99 -12.40 -12.21 -1.71
C PRO A 99 -13.61 -12.35 -0.77
N ASP A 100 -13.39 -12.78 0.46
CA ASP A 100 -14.43 -12.90 1.50
C ASP A 100 -14.71 -11.57 2.22
N GLY A 101 -14.00 -10.50 1.85
CA GLY A 101 -14.10 -9.17 2.47
C GLY A 101 -13.36 -9.04 3.80
N GLU A 102 -12.54 -10.01 4.17
CA GLU A 102 -11.78 -10.01 5.41
C GLU A 102 -10.44 -9.30 5.25
N LYS A 103 -10.09 -8.46 6.24
CA LYS A 103 -8.76 -7.83 6.28
C LYS A 103 -7.69 -8.89 6.58
N ARG A 104 -6.71 -8.99 5.68
CA ARG A 104 -5.63 -9.98 5.71
C ARG A 104 -4.31 -9.38 5.22
N GLY A 105 -3.21 -9.96 5.69
CA GLY A 105 -1.89 -9.66 5.15
C GLY A 105 -1.71 -10.32 3.79
N PHE A 106 -1.01 -9.66 2.86
CA PHE A 106 -0.67 -10.22 1.56
C PHE A 106 0.84 -10.23 1.33
N LEU A 107 1.27 -11.09 0.40
CA LEU A 107 2.60 -11.10 -0.20
C LEU A 107 2.43 -11.13 -1.72
N LEU A 108 2.84 -10.07 -2.40
CA LEU A 108 2.98 -10.04 -3.86
C LEU A 108 4.38 -10.48 -4.25
N ARG A 109 4.45 -11.30 -5.30
CA ARG A 109 5.70 -11.64 -5.95
C ARG A 109 5.65 -11.15 -7.39
N PRO A 110 6.76 -10.58 -7.90
CA PRO A 110 6.86 -10.33 -9.32
C PRO A 110 6.68 -11.66 -10.07
N VAL A 111 5.74 -11.70 -11.01
CA VAL A 111 5.79 -12.71 -12.06
C VAL A 111 7.03 -12.37 -12.88
N GLY A 112 8.13 -13.09 -12.63
CA GLY A 112 9.32 -12.97 -13.46
C GLY A 112 8.88 -13.10 -14.92
N GLY A 113 9.38 -12.21 -15.79
CA GLY A 113 9.09 -12.24 -17.22
C GLY A 113 9.56 -13.57 -17.81
N GLY A 114 8.71 -14.59 -17.72
CA GLY A 114 8.81 -15.80 -18.49
C GLY A 114 8.49 -15.41 -19.92
N ASN A 115 9.48 -15.59 -20.78
CA ASN A 115 9.34 -15.53 -22.23
C ASN A 115 8.12 -16.32 -22.72
#